data_AF-A0A1E7GYG0-F1
#
_entry.id   AF-A0A1E7GYG0-F1
#
_cell.length_a   1.000
_cell.length_b   1.000
_cell.length_c   1.000
_cell.angle_alpha   90.00
_cell.angle_beta   90.00
_cell.angle_gamma   90.00
#
_symmetry.space_group_name_H-M   'P 1'
#
loop_
_entity.id
_entity.type
_entity.pdbx_description
1 polymer ?
#
loop_
_entity_poly.entity_id
_entity_poly.type
_entity_poly.pdbx_seq_one_letter_code
_entity_poly.pdbx_strand_id
1 'polypeptide(L)'
;MFVLGLQGSPRIKGNTSILLSTFLAEAERIGAHTRSISVAHGHISPCEECGTCEKEGFCPIDDDMRQIYPLLRQADIVVMATPIFFYGPTAQMKALIDRSQTLWARRYVHKIVDPGRKWRHGFLLSLGATKGKNLFDGVSLTAKYFFDAVGAGFAEKDSLTYRRIEGPGEIAKHPTALEDAREKARVLVTPFLKRKKILFVCTENACRSQMASAFARYHGGDRIEAESAGSEPAQAVNPFMEEVMRERGIDMAFCKPKSIEEATRHGKPALVISMGCEKACPVFPGAAYQEWSVSDPGGKQIEVMRKIREEVEQRVRRLTAAI
;
A
#
# COMPACT_ATOMS: atom_id res chain seq x y z
N MET A 1 9.79 -0.93 -3.31
CA MET A 1 8.70 -1.92 -3.37
C MET A 1 8.37 -2.27 -1.95
N PHE A 2 7.10 -2.14 -1.55
CA PHE A 2 6.66 -2.43 -0.17
C PHE A 2 5.65 -3.59 -0.12
N VAL A 3 5.96 -4.59 0.71
CA VAL A 3 5.10 -5.76 0.98
C VAL A 3 4.58 -5.68 2.42
N LEU A 4 3.26 -5.65 2.58
CA LEU A 4 2.60 -5.65 3.87
C LEU A 4 1.98 -7.01 4.16
N GLY A 5 2.43 -7.68 5.22
CA GLY A 5 1.82 -8.89 5.75
C GLY A 5 0.83 -8.60 6.87
N LEU A 6 -0.36 -9.20 6.80
CA LEU A 6 -1.39 -9.16 7.83
C LEU A 6 -1.50 -10.56 8.46
N GLN A 7 -1.00 -10.70 9.68
CA GLN A 7 -1.00 -11.96 10.42
C GLN A 7 -2.27 -12.04 11.29
N GLY A 8 -3.15 -12.99 10.98
CA GLY A 8 -4.46 -13.13 11.63
C GLY A 8 -4.56 -14.25 12.68
N SER A 9 -3.51 -15.06 12.88
CA SER A 9 -3.58 -16.17 13.84
C SER A 9 -3.27 -15.69 15.27
N PRO A 10 -4.15 -15.93 16.26
CA PRO A 10 -3.88 -15.63 17.66
C PRO A 10 -2.82 -16.54 18.28
N ARG A 11 -2.46 -17.64 17.63
CA ARG A 11 -1.33 -18.48 18.07
C ARG A 11 -0.02 -17.79 17.73
N ILE A 12 0.76 -17.43 18.76
CA ILE A 12 2.15 -17.02 18.62
C ILE A 12 2.94 -18.18 18.02
N LYS A 13 3.75 -17.91 16.98
CA LYS A 13 4.44 -18.94 16.17
C LYS A 13 3.50 -20.00 15.57
N GLY A 14 2.25 -19.63 15.29
CA GLY A 14 1.28 -20.49 14.60
C GLY A 14 1.62 -20.75 13.13
N ASN A 15 0.90 -21.70 12.52
CA ASN A 15 1.17 -22.15 11.15
C ASN A 15 1.12 -21.02 10.11
N THR A 16 0.12 -20.14 10.15
CA THR A 16 0.07 -19.01 9.21
C THR A 16 1.16 -17.98 9.46
N SER A 17 1.65 -17.87 10.70
CA SER A 17 2.80 -17.02 11.03
C SER A 17 4.06 -17.54 10.34
N ILE A 18 4.30 -18.85 10.38
CA ILE A 18 5.45 -19.50 9.71
C ILE A 18 5.40 -19.30 8.19
N LEU A 19 4.23 -19.48 7.57
CA LEU A 19 4.08 -19.24 6.12
C LEU A 19 4.31 -17.78 5.77
N LEU A 20 3.69 -16.85 6.50
CA LEU A 20 3.84 -15.43 6.25
C LEU A 20 5.29 -14.99 6.45
N SER A 21 5.95 -15.40 7.54
CA SER A 21 7.34 -15.04 7.79
C SER A 21 8.27 -15.62 6.72
N THR A 22 8.00 -16.83 6.23
CA THR A 22 8.75 -17.44 5.12
C THR A 22 8.60 -16.62 3.83
N PHE A 23 7.36 -16.22 3.48
CA PHE A 23 7.10 -15.37 2.32
C PHE A 23 7.81 -14.02 2.44
N LEU A 24 7.65 -13.32 3.57
CA LEU A 24 8.22 -12.00 3.77
C LEU A 24 9.75 -12.04 3.83
N ALA A 25 10.35 -13.04 4.48
CA ALA A 25 11.79 -13.21 4.50
C ALA A 25 12.38 -13.42 3.10
N GLU A 26 11.70 -14.20 2.25
CA GLU A 26 12.14 -14.35 0.86
C GLU A 26 11.97 -13.07 0.05
N ALA A 27 10.86 -12.34 0.22
CA ALA A 27 10.65 -11.03 -0.40
C ALA A 27 11.75 -10.03 0.00
N GLU A 28 12.12 -10.00 1.28
CA GLU A 28 13.20 -9.16 1.80
C GLU A 28 14.56 -9.59 1.25
N ARG A 29 14.85 -10.89 1.21
CA ARG A 29 16.09 -11.46 0.67
C ARG A 29 16.35 -11.03 -0.78
N ILE A 30 15.29 -10.90 -1.59
CA ILE A 30 15.40 -10.44 -2.99
C ILE A 30 15.32 -8.92 -3.16
N GLY A 31 15.17 -8.15 -2.07
CA GLY A 31 15.32 -6.70 -2.06
C GLY A 31 14.03 -5.89 -1.86
N ALA A 32 12.91 -6.51 -1.47
CA ALA A 32 11.72 -5.76 -1.08
C ALA A 32 11.81 -5.24 0.35
N HIS A 33 11.19 -4.09 0.62
CA HIS A 33 10.89 -3.69 1.99
C HIS A 33 9.66 -4.45 2.46
N THR A 34 9.72 -5.06 3.64
CA THR A 34 8.59 -5.80 4.20
C THR A 34 8.21 -5.30 5.59
N ARG A 35 6.92 -5.41 5.92
CA ARG A 35 6.41 -5.19 7.27
C ARG A 35 5.31 -6.20 7.55
N SER A 36 5.30 -6.76 8.76
CA SER A 36 4.23 -7.62 9.24
C SER A 36 3.44 -6.92 10.34
N ILE A 37 2.12 -7.06 10.33
CA ILE A 37 1.22 -6.58 11.37
C ILE A 37 0.53 -7.79 11.99
N SER A 38 0.68 -7.93 13.30
CA SER A 38 -0.03 -8.94 14.08
C SER A 38 -1.45 -8.46 14.37
N VAL A 39 -2.37 -8.70 13.44
CA VAL A 39 -3.79 -8.31 13.55
C VAL A 39 -4.44 -8.98 14.77
N ALA A 40 -4.07 -10.23 15.07
CA ALA A 40 -4.65 -10.95 16.20
C ALA A 40 -4.26 -10.41 17.59
N HIS A 41 -3.20 -9.61 17.67
CA HIS A 41 -2.70 -9.01 18.91
C HIS A 41 -2.73 -7.48 18.88
N GLY A 42 -3.26 -6.88 17.81
CA GLY A 42 -3.47 -5.44 17.73
C GLY A 42 -4.75 -5.02 18.42
N HIS A 43 -4.81 -3.77 18.86
CA HIS A 43 -6.03 -3.16 19.35
C HIS A 43 -6.83 -2.66 18.14
N ILE A 44 -7.72 -3.52 17.61
CA ILE A 44 -8.58 -3.21 16.45
C ILE A 44 -10.02 -3.50 16.86
N SER A 45 -10.80 -2.44 17.05
CA SER A 45 -12.22 -2.57 17.36
C SER A 45 -13.00 -2.98 16.11
N PRO A 46 -14.10 -3.75 16.26
CA PRO A 46 -14.96 -4.09 15.13
C PRO A 46 -15.56 -2.83 14.48
N CYS A 47 -16.10 -2.99 13.28
CA CYS A 47 -16.91 -1.95 12.67
C CYS A 47 -18.22 -1.80 13.44
N GLU A 48 -18.61 -0.57 13.77
CA GLU A 48 -19.83 -0.24 14.52
C GLU A 48 -20.97 0.27 13.63
N GLU A 49 -20.78 0.24 12.31
CA GLU A 49 -21.77 0.75 11.34
C GLU A 49 -22.19 2.23 11.60
N CYS A 50 -21.31 3.03 12.20
CA CYS A 50 -21.61 4.42 12.54
C CYS A 50 -21.84 5.35 11.32
N GLY A 51 -21.50 4.89 10.11
CA GLY A 51 -21.70 5.64 8.85
C GLY A 51 -20.75 6.82 8.62
N THR A 52 -19.87 7.17 9.57
CA THR A 52 -18.96 8.32 9.43
C THR A 52 -18.03 8.21 8.23
N CYS A 53 -17.55 7.00 7.89
CA CYS A 53 -16.69 6.84 6.72
C CYS A 53 -17.38 7.12 5.39
N GLU A 54 -18.70 6.96 5.31
CA GLU A 54 -19.48 7.30 4.11
C GLU A 54 -19.71 8.80 4.01
N LYS A 55 -19.87 9.49 5.15
CA LYS A 55 -20.05 10.95 5.20
C LYS A 55 -18.74 11.72 5.01
N GLU A 56 -17.69 11.30 5.71
CA GLU A 56 -16.45 12.07 5.86
C GLU A 56 -15.24 11.41 5.17
N GLY A 57 -15.36 10.14 4.77
CA GLY A 57 -14.26 9.40 4.16
C GLY A 57 -13.21 8.89 5.16
N PHE A 58 -13.43 9.01 6.47
CA PHE A 58 -12.54 8.49 7.51
C PHE A 58 -13.30 7.73 8.60
N CYS A 59 -12.59 6.83 9.29
CA CYS A 59 -13.13 6.15 10.47
C CYS A 59 -12.83 6.98 11.74
N PRO A 60 -13.82 7.26 12.60
CA PRO A 60 -13.61 8.06 13.80
C PRO A 60 -12.95 7.27 14.94
N ILE A 61 -13.11 5.95 14.96
CA ILE A 61 -12.66 5.08 16.05
C ILE A 61 -11.13 5.16 16.20
N ASP A 62 -10.68 5.39 17.43
CA ASP A 62 -9.28 5.57 17.78
C ASP A 62 -8.63 4.26 18.23
N ASP A 63 -8.06 3.55 17.25
CA ASP A 63 -7.44 2.25 17.44
C ASP A 63 -6.30 2.06 16.43
N ASP A 64 -5.68 0.87 16.42
CA ASP A 64 -4.54 0.59 15.54
C ASP A 64 -4.87 0.70 14.05
N MET A 65 -6.14 0.78 13.63
CA MET A 65 -6.46 1.00 12.22
C MET A 65 -5.92 2.34 11.71
N ARG A 66 -5.79 3.36 12.56
CA ARG A 66 -5.23 4.67 12.17
C ARG A 66 -3.81 4.56 11.61
N GLN A 67 -3.01 3.63 12.11
CA GLN A 67 -1.67 3.34 11.58
C GLN A 67 -1.68 2.29 10.45
N ILE A 68 -2.72 1.45 10.35
CA ILE A 68 -2.84 0.40 9.32
C ILE A 68 -3.33 0.98 7.98
N TYR A 69 -4.26 1.94 7.96
CA TYR A 69 -4.78 2.50 6.70
C TYR A 69 -3.67 3.08 5.79
N PRO A 70 -2.72 3.89 6.30
CA PRO A 70 -1.61 4.37 5.47
C PRO A 70 -0.76 3.23 4.92
N LEU A 71 -0.50 2.18 5.70
CA LEU A 71 0.32 1.04 5.28
C LEU A 71 -0.37 0.23 4.18
N LEU A 72 -1.68 -0.02 4.29
CA LEU A 72 -2.46 -0.69 3.24
C LEU A 72 -2.37 0.05 1.90
N ARG A 73 -2.39 1.39 1.94
CA ARG A 73 -2.29 2.23 0.74
C ARG A 73 -0.87 2.36 0.20
N GLN A 74 0.13 2.36 1.08
CA GLN A 74 1.53 2.38 0.66
C GLN A 74 1.96 1.05 0.04
N ALA A 75 1.40 -0.07 0.50
CA ALA A 75 1.75 -1.40 0.03
C ALA A 75 1.50 -1.56 -1.47
N ASP A 76 2.47 -2.14 -2.14
CA ASP A 76 2.36 -2.64 -3.51
C ASP A 76 1.81 -4.08 -3.50
N ILE A 77 2.15 -4.88 -2.47
CA ILE A 77 1.56 -6.20 -2.20
C ILE A 77 1.01 -6.23 -0.77
N VAL A 78 -0.25 -6.67 -0.63
CA VAL A 78 -0.88 -6.96 0.66
C VAL A 78 -1.08 -8.48 0.78
N VAL A 79 -0.41 -9.09 1.75
CA VAL A 79 -0.53 -10.52 2.06
C VAL A 79 -1.45 -10.71 3.27
N MET A 80 -2.61 -11.34 3.08
CA MET A 80 -3.50 -11.73 4.17
C MET A 80 -3.20 -13.17 4.59
N ALA A 81 -2.71 -13.37 5.81
CA ALA A 81 -2.41 -14.69 6.36
C ALA A 81 -3.34 -15.03 7.53
N THR A 82 -4.26 -15.96 7.34
CA THR A 82 -5.31 -16.25 8.33
C THR A 82 -5.68 -17.74 8.38
N PRO A 83 -5.75 -18.37 9.57
CA PRO A 83 -6.27 -19.72 9.70
C PRO A 83 -7.78 -19.73 9.48
N ILE A 84 -8.34 -20.90 9.14
CA ILE A 84 -9.78 -21.07 8.97
C ILE A 84 -10.47 -21.29 10.31
N PHE A 85 -11.27 -20.32 10.74
CA PHE A 85 -12.18 -20.42 11.88
C PHE A 85 -13.61 -20.39 11.34
N PHE A 86 -14.35 -21.49 11.48
CA PHE A 86 -15.72 -21.64 10.96
C PHE A 86 -15.88 -21.20 9.50
N TYR A 87 -15.01 -21.71 8.61
CA TYR A 87 -14.98 -21.41 7.15
C TYR A 87 -14.59 -19.95 6.80
N GLY A 88 -14.42 -19.08 7.78
CA GLY A 88 -13.99 -17.69 7.60
C GLY A 88 -12.56 -17.43 8.10
N PRO A 89 -12.10 -16.18 8.00
CA PRO A 89 -10.91 -15.73 8.71
C PRO A 89 -11.17 -15.69 10.22
N THR A 90 -10.13 -15.46 11.02
CA THR A 90 -10.30 -15.20 12.46
C THR A 90 -11.14 -13.94 12.70
N ALA A 91 -11.80 -13.86 13.87
CA ALA A 91 -12.60 -12.70 14.24
C ALA A 91 -11.77 -11.39 14.25
N GLN A 92 -10.51 -11.47 14.67
CA GLN A 92 -9.58 -10.34 14.68
C GLN A 92 -9.25 -9.87 13.26
N MET A 93 -8.97 -10.81 12.34
CA MET A 93 -8.79 -10.47 10.93
C MET A 93 -10.08 -9.88 10.33
N LYS A 94 -11.24 -10.42 10.70
CA LYS A 94 -12.54 -9.92 10.25
C LYS A 94 -12.80 -8.49 10.72
N ALA A 95 -12.40 -8.12 11.95
CA ALA A 95 -12.50 -6.75 12.43
C ALA A 95 -11.72 -5.77 11.54
N LEU A 96 -10.47 -6.09 11.15
CA LEU A 96 -9.70 -5.29 10.20
C LEU A 96 -10.39 -5.21 8.82
N ILE A 97 -10.89 -6.34 8.31
CA ILE A 97 -11.59 -6.41 7.03
C ILE A 97 -12.82 -5.49 7.06
N ASP A 98 -13.64 -5.56 8.11
CA ASP A 98 -14.85 -4.76 8.23
C ASP A 98 -14.54 -3.27 8.38
N ARG A 99 -13.45 -2.94 9.09
CA ARG A 99 -12.95 -1.56 9.21
C ARG A 99 -12.37 -1.02 7.90
N SER A 100 -12.03 -1.89 6.95
CA SER A 100 -11.64 -1.49 5.59
C SER A 100 -12.82 -0.92 4.78
N GLN A 101 -14.04 -0.91 5.32
CA GLN A 101 -15.18 -0.11 4.84
C GLN A 101 -14.79 1.34 4.60
N THR A 102 -13.85 1.91 5.38
CA THR A 102 -13.34 3.26 5.15
C THR A 102 -12.74 3.43 3.76
N LEU A 103 -11.88 2.50 3.33
CA LEU A 103 -11.23 2.56 2.02
C LEU A 103 -12.23 2.25 0.89
N TRP A 104 -13.19 1.35 1.17
CA TRP A 104 -14.31 1.09 0.27
C TRP A 104 -15.16 2.36 0.05
N ALA A 105 -15.57 3.05 1.13
CA ALA A 105 -16.42 4.23 1.07
C ALA A 105 -15.73 5.36 0.30
N ARG A 106 -14.44 5.59 0.52
CA ARG A 106 -13.67 6.56 -0.26
C ARG A 106 -13.76 6.30 -1.77
N ARG A 107 -13.67 5.03 -2.17
CA ARG A 107 -13.77 4.65 -3.58
C ARG A 107 -15.20 4.73 -4.13
N TYR A 108 -16.15 4.11 -3.46
CA TYR A 108 -17.47 3.87 -4.02
C TYR A 108 -18.50 4.94 -3.67
N VAL A 109 -18.35 5.59 -2.51
CA VAL A 109 -19.21 6.70 -2.08
C VAL A 109 -18.60 8.04 -2.51
N HIS A 110 -17.35 8.31 -2.13
CA HIS A 110 -16.67 9.59 -2.43
C HIS A 110 -16.09 9.69 -3.85
N LYS A 111 -16.13 8.60 -4.62
CA LYS A 111 -15.66 8.53 -6.02
C LYS A 111 -14.20 8.97 -6.22
N ILE A 112 -13.36 8.77 -5.21
CA ILE A 112 -11.92 9.03 -5.28
C ILE A 112 -11.14 7.74 -5.23
N VAL A 113 -10.04 7.68 -5.99
CA VAL A 113 -9.29 6.44 -6.19
C VAL A 113 -7.86 6.60 -5.68
N ASP A 114 -7.42 5.62 -4.90
CA ASP A 114 -6.03 5.52 -4.49
C ASP A 114 -5.09 5.41 -5.72
N PRO A 115 -4.03 6.22 -5.81
CA PRO A 115 -3.12 6.22 -6.95
C PRO A 115 -2.51 4.86 -7.30
N GLY A 116 -2.23 4.03 -6.30
CA GLY A 116 -1.58 2.72 -6.49
C GLY A 116 -2.56 1.60 -6.87
N ARG A 117 -3.87 1.84 -6.82
CA ARG A 117 -4.90 0.80 -6.91
C ARG A 117 -4.74 -0.15 -8.10
N LYS A 118 -4.45 0.38 -9.29
CA LYS A 118 -4.37 -0.41 -10.53
C LYS A 118 -3.26 -1.46 -10.49
N TRP A 119 -2.26 -1.22 -9.65
CA TRP A 119 -0.99 -1.96 -9.64
C TRP A 119 -0.81 -2.79 -8.37
N ARG A 120 -1.56 -2.49 -7.30
CA ARG A 120 -1.49 -3.21 -6.03
C ARG A 120 -2.01 -4.63 -6.17
N HIS A 121 -1.31 -5.58 -5.56
CA HIS A 121 -1.67 -7.00 -5.57
C HIS A 121 -2.05 -7.49 -4.18
N GLY A 122 -3.12 -8.28 -4.11
CA GLY A 122 -3.57 -8.99 -2.93
C GLY A 122 -3.17 -10.47 -3.01
N PHE A 123 -2.75 -11.05 -1.89
CA PHE A 123 -2.36 -12.45 -1.82
C PHE A 123 -2.85 -13.11 -0.55
N LEU A 124 -3.45 -14.30 -0.66
CA LEU A 124 -4.02 -15.03 0.47
C LEU A 124 -3.15 -16.24 0.84
N LEU A 125 -2.80 -16.31 2.13
CA LEU A 125 -2.22 -17.48 2.80
C LEU A 125 -3.24 -18.01 3.81
N SER A 126 -3.74 -19.23 3.63
CA SER A 126 -4.68 -19.82 4.57
C SER A 126 -4.46 -21.31 4.78
N LEU A 127 -4.96 -21.82 5.91
CA LEU A 127 -4.87 -23.23 6.25
C LEU A 127 -5.95 -23.63 7.25
N GLY A 128 -6.28 -24.92 7.25
CA GLY A 128 -7.25 -25.47 8.20
C GLY A 128 -7.07 -26.97 8.43
N ALA A 129 -7.70 -27.44 9.50
CA ALA A 129 -7.62 -28.83 9.97
C ALA A 129 -8.30 -29.82 9.01
N THR A 130 -9.46 -29.45 8.47
CA THR A 130 -10.33 -30.44 7.82
C THR A 130 -9.94 -30.75 6.37
N LYS A 131 -10.55 -31.80 5.80
CA LYS A 131 -10.39 -32.21 4.40
C LYS A 131 -11.53 -31.73 3.49
N GLY A 132 -12.43 -30.88 3.98
CA GLY A 132 -13.61 -30.44 3.23
C GLY A 132 -13.24 -29.77 1.91
N LYS A 133 -13.98 -30.08 0.84
CA LYS A 133 -13.77 -29.43 -0.47
C LYS A 133 -13.94 -27.91 -0.38
N ASN A 134 -14.97 -27.48 0.34
CA ASN A 134 -15.38 -26.07 0.48
C ASN A 134 -14.68 -25.33 1.64
N LEU A 135 -13.59 -25.90 2.20
CA LEU A 135 -12.96 -25.36 3.41
C LEU A 135 -12.55 -23.89 3.27
N PHE A 136 -12.17 -23.46 2.06
CA PHE A 136 -11.65 -22.13 1.80
C PHE A 136 -12.67 -21.18 1.15
N ASP A 137 -13.83 -21.67 0.72
CA ASP A 137 -14.79 -20.86 -0.05
C ASP A 137 -15.21 -19.58 0.70
N GLY A 138 -15.47 -19.70 2.01
CA GLY A 138 -15.85 -18.57 2.85
C GLY A 138 -14.75 -17.53 3.00
N VAL A 139 -13.51 -17.96 3.28
CA VAL A 139 -12.37 -17.04 3.37
C VAL A 139 -12.02 -16.44 2.01
N SER A 140 -12.13 -17.18 0.91
CA SER A 140 -11.87 -16.71 -0.45
C SER A 140 -12.82 -15.58 -0.85
N LEU A 141 -14.12 -15.74 -0.59
CA LEU A 141 -15.12 -14.70 -0.85
C LEU A 141 -14.86 -13.45 -0.01
N THR A 142 -14.55 -13.64 1.27
CA THR A 142 -14.23 -12.54 2.18
C THR A 142 -12.95 -11.80 1.73
N ALA A 143 -11.92 -12.55 1.34
CA ALA A 143 -10.66 -12.02 0.84
C ALA A 143 -10.86 -11.20 -0.44
N LYS A 144 -11.68 -11.70 -1.37
CA LYS A 144 -12.00 -11.00 -2.62
C LYS A 144 -12.57 -9.61 -2.37
N TYR A 145 -13.51 -9.50 -1.43
CA TYR A 145 -14.11 -8.21 -1.11
C TYR A 145 -13.15 -7.30 -0.33
N PHE A 146 -12.39 -7.85 0.62
CA PHE A 146 -11.34 -7.13 1.32
C PHE A 146 -10.31 -6.51 0.36
N PHE A 147 -9.79 -7.32 -0.58
CA PHE A 147 -8.80 -6.85 -1.54
C PHE A 147 -9.38 -5.79 -2.48
N ASP A 148 -10.65 -5.90 -2.89
CA ASP A 148 -11.31 -4.83 -3.65
C ASP A 148 -11.42 -3.51 -2.85
N ALA A 149 -11.76 -3.59 -1.57
CA ALA A 149 -11.87 -2.43 -0.67
C ALA A 149 -10.54 -1.70 -0.48
N VAL A 150 -9.43 -2.44 -0.31
CA VAL A 150 -8.08 -1.84 -0.22
C VAL A 150 -7.47 -1.53 -1.59
N GLY A 151 -8.21 -1.74 -2.67
CA GLY A 151 -7.80 -1.45 -4.03
C GLY A 151 -6.63 -2.31 -4.49
N ALA A 152 -6.68 -3.61 -4.24
CA ALA A 152 -5.70 -4.60 -4.66
C ALA A 152 -6.34 -5.64 -5.60
N GLY A 153 -5.67 -5.95 -6.70
CA GLY A 153 -6.06 -7.06 -7.58
C GLY A 153 -5.84 -8.40 -6.85
N PHE A 154 -6.85 -9.27 -6.86
CA PHE A 154 -6.78 -10.58 -6.21
C PHE A 154 -7.28 -11.69 -7.14
N ALA A 155 -6.43 -12.69 -7.35
CA ALA A 155 -6.76 -13.89 -8.09
C ALA A 155 -6.82 -15.08 -7.12
N GLU A 156 -8.02 -15.57 -6.83
CA GLU A 156 -8.24 -16.63 -5.84
C GLU A 156 -7.39 -17.88 -6.12
N LYS A 157 -7.28 -18.27 -7.39
CA LYS A 157 -6.48 -19.42 -7.86
C LYS A 157 -4.99 -19.34 -7.48
N ASP A 158 -4.49 -18.15 -7.20
CA ASP A 158 -3.09 -17.94 -6.85
C ASP A 158 -2.81 -18.08 -5.36
N SER A 159 -3.85 -18.14 -4.53
CA SER A 159 -3.75 -18.30 -3.06
C SER A 159 -3.04 -19.59 -2.67
N LEU A 160 -2.27 -19.56 -1.58
CA LEU A 160 -1.76 -20.78 -0.97
C LEU A 160 -2.68 -21.22 0.16
N THR A 161 -3.28 -22.40 -0.02
CA THR A 161 -4.24 -22.97 0.93
C THR A 161 -3.86 -24.41 1.28
N TYR A 162 -3.75 -24.71 2.59
CA TYR A 162 -3.30 -26.02 3.06
C TYR A 162 -4.35 -26.68 3.97
N ARG A 163 -4.74 -27.90 3.61
CA ARG A 163 -5.66 -28.74 4.41
C ARG A 163 -4.87 -29.63 5.35
N ARG A 164 -5.52 -30.17 6.38
CA ARG A 164 -4.91 -31.13 7.34
C ARG A 164 -3.70 -30.55 8.07
N ILE A 165 -3.81 -29.30 8.49
CA ILE A 165 -2.83 -28.65 9.35
C ILE A 165 -3.53 -28.33 10.68
N GLU A 166 -3.25 -29.13 11.71
CA GLU A 166 -3.92 -29.11 13.00
C GLU A 166 -2.98 -28.63 14.11
N GLY A 167 -1.82 -29.28 14.20
CA GLY A 167 -0.83 -29.09 15.24
C GLY A 167 -0.13 -27.74 15.13
N PRO A 168 0.27 -27.12 16.25
CA PRO A 168 1.12 -25.94 16.23
C PRO A 168 2.44 -26.22 15.49
N GLY A 169 2.79 -25.37 14.52
CA GLY A 169 4.03 -25.49 13.76
C GLY A 169 4.06 -26.65 12.73
N GLU A 170 2.98 -27.41 12.60
CA GLU A 170 2.89 -28.55 11.68
C GLU A 170 3.17 -28.18 10.22
N ILE A 171 2.82 -26.95 9.81
CA ILE A 171 3.05 -26.49 8.44
C ILE A 171 4.53 -26.51 8.05
N ALA A 172 5.46 -26.39 9.01
CA ALA A 172 6.89 -26.46 8.75
C ALA A 172 7.33 -27.84 8.25
N LYS A 173 6.54 -28.88 8.52
CA LYS A 173 6.76 -30.26 8.06
C LYS A 173 6.02 -30.57 6.75
N HIS A 174 5.19 -29.65 6.26
CA HIS A 174 4.45 -29.88 5.01
C HIS A 174 5.45 -29.96 3.84
N PRO A 175 5.34 -30.96 2.93
CA PRO A 175 6.37 -31.25 1.93
C PRO A 175 6.75 -30.05 1.04
N THR A 176 5.78 -29.20 0.70
CA THR A 176 5.98 -28.10 -0.25
C THR A 176 5.77 -26.70 0.35
N ALA A 177 5.15 -26.57 1.52
CA ALA A 177 4.46 -25.33 1.86
C ALA A 177 5.39 -24.12 2.01
N LEU A 178 6.59 -24.35 2.53
CA LEU A 178 7.60 -23.31 2.68
C LEU A 178 8.24 -22.94 1.34
N GLU A 179 8.43 -23.91 0.43
CA GLU A 179 8.96 -23.62 -0.90
C GLU A 179 7.92 -22.92 -1.76
N ASP A 180 6.65 -23.35 -1.70
CA ASP A 180 5.53 -22.68 -2.36
C ASP A 180 5.43 -21.20 -1.91
N ALA A 181 5.61 -20.92 -0.61
CA ALA A 181 5.63 -19.56 -0.08
C ALA A 181 6.81 -18.73 -0.60
N ARG A 182 8.02 -19.31 -0.68
CA ARG A 182 9.20 -18.64 -1.25
C ARG A 182 9.02 -18.37 -2.73
N GLU A 183 8.55 -19.35 -3.49
CA GLU A 183 8.37 -19.20 -4.93
C GLU A 183 7.29 -18.16 -5.26
N LYS A 184 6.16 -18.18 -4.53
CA LYS A 184 5.15 -17.12 -4.68
C LYS A 184 5.69 -15.74 -4.31
N ALA A 185 6.56 -15.62 -3.31
CA ALA A 185 7.21 -14.36 -3.01
C ALA A 185 8.06 -13.86 -4.19
N ARG A 186 8.89 -14.72 -4.80
CA ARG A 186 9.68 -14.36 -5.99
C ARG A 186 8.79 -13.91 -7.14
N VAL A 187 7.80 -14.72 -7.51
CA VAL A 187 6.91 -14.46 -8.64
C VAL A 187 6.17 -13.13 -8.47
N LEU A 188 5.62 -12.86 -7.28
CA LEU A 188 4.85 -11.64 -7.05
C LEU A 188 5.72 -10.40 -6.90
N VAL A 189 6.90 -10.51 -6.29
CA VAL A 189 7.74 -9.36 -5.94
C VAL A 189 8.67 -8.93 -7.08
N THR A 190 9.23 -9.89 -7.84
CA THR A 190 10.22 -9.59 -8.89
C THR A 190 9.76 -8.55 -9.91
N PRO A 191 8.51 -8.56 -10.43
CA PRO A 191 8.04 -7.54 -11.37
C PRO A 191 8.19 -6.11 -10.81
N PHE A 192 7.87 -5.91 -9.52
CA PHE A 192 7.94 -4.59 -8.90
C PHE A 192 9.35 -4.12 -8.60
N LEU A 193 10.30 -5.05 -8.37
CA LEU A 193 11.70 -4.70 -8.14
C LEU A 193 12.39 -4.15 -9.39
N LYS A 194 11.83 -4.42 -10.58
CA LYS A 194 12.32 -3.89 -11.86
C LYS A 194 11.84 -2.47 -12.13
N ARG A 195 10.96 -1.91 -11.30
CA ARG A 195 10.45 -0.55 -11.48
C ARG A 195 11.56 0.47 -11.28
N LYS A 196 11.54 1.52 -12.10
CA LYS A 196 12.42 2.66 -11.95
C LYS A 196 12.02 3.46 -10.71
N LYS A 197 12.92 3.57 -9.73
CA LYS A 197 12.71 4.39 -8.54
C LYS A 197 12.87 5.87 -8.86
N ILE A 198 11.84 6.66 -8.64
CA ILE A 198 11.82 8.10 -8.90
C ILE A 198 11.48 8.84 -7.61
N LEU A 199 12.33 9.80 -7.24
CA LEU A 199 12.08 10.68 -6.11
C LEU A 199 11.67 12.06 -6.62
N PHE A 200 10.46 12.48 -6.26
CA PHE A 200 9.96 13.83 -6.49
C PHE A 200 10.25 14.71 -5.27
N VAL A 201 10.93 15.84 -5.44
CA VAL A 201 11.28 16.72 -4.33
C VAL A 201 10.78 18.14 -4.58
N CYS A 202 10.20 18.74 -3.56
CA CYS A 202 9.96 20.19 -3.49
C CYS A 202 10.33 20.68 -2.09
N THR A 203 10.18 21.95 -1.77
CA THR A 203 10.59 22.48 -0.45
C THR A 203 9.89 21.76 0.71
N GLU A 204 8.55 21.81 0.75
CA GLU A 204 7.79 21.38 1.93
C GLU A 204 7.19 19.97 1.86
N ASN A 205 7.23 19.31 0.70
CA ASN A 205 6.46 18.08 0.44
C ASN A 205 4.96 18.17 0.77
N ALA A 206 4.38 19.38 0.67
CA ALA A 206 2.97 19.63 0.93
C ALA A 206 2.12 19.70 -0.34
N CYS A 207 2.72 19.98 -1.51
CA CYS A 207 2.02 20.26 -2.77
C CYS A 207 2.61 19.50 -3.99
N ARG A 208 3.56 20.12 -4.70
CA ARG A 208 4.06 19.71 -6.03
C ARG A 208 4.57 18.28 -6.05
N SER A 209 5.44 17.90 -5.11
CA SER A 209 5.99 16.54 -5.06
C SER A 209 4.97 15.48 -4.67
N GLN A 210 3.96 15.82 -3.86
CA GLN A 210 2.84 14.92 -3.55
C GLN A 210 1.99 14.63 -4.79
N MET A 211 1.61 15.68 -5.52
CA MET A 211 0.87 15.56 -6.79
C MET A 211 1.64 14.72 -7.81
N ALA A 212 2.93 15.01 -7.99
CA ALA A 212 3.77 14.33 -8.96
C ALA A 212 3.90 12.83 -8.65
N SER A 213 4.15 12.47 -7.39
CA SER A 213 4.22 11.08 -6.95
C SER A 213 2.88 10.35 -7.13
N ALA A 214 1.76 11.00 -6.76
CA ALA A 214 0.43 10.43 -6.98
C ALA A 214 0.13 10.18 -8.46
N PHE A 215 0.39 11.15 -9.34
CA PHE A 215 0.19 10.95 -10.78
C PHE A 215 1.12 9.88 -11.35
N ALA A 216 2.37 9.78 -10.88
CA ALA A 216 3.32 8.79 -11.37
C ALA A 216 2.86 7.37 -11.01
N ARG A 217 2.39 7.19 -9.76
CA ARG A 217 1.74 5.93 -9.32
C ARG A 217 0.50 5.63 -10.14
N TYR A 218 -0.34 6.63 -10.40
CA TYR A 218 -1.60 6.43 -11.12
C TYR A 218 -1.42 6.06 -12.60
N HIS A 219 -0.45 6.68 -13.29
CA HIS A 219 -0.21 6.51 -14.73
C HIS A 219 0.81 5.43 -15.09
N GLY A 220 1.71 5.04 -14.17
CA GLY A 220 2.81 4.13 -14.50
C GLY A 220 3.34 3.32 -13.32
N GLY A 221 2.51 2.99 -12.33
CA GLY A 221 2.93 2.25 -11.13
C GLY A 221 3.37 0.80 -11.37
N ASP A 222 3.17 0.26 -12.57
CA ASP A 222 3.76 -0.99 -13.07
C ASP A 222 5.25 -0.86 -13.42
N ARG A 223 5.68 0.33 -13.83
CA ARG A 223 7.06 0.63 -14.28
C ARG A 223 7.82 1.57 -13.36
N ILE A 224 7.12 2.32 -12.51
CA ILE A 224 7.67 3.37 -11.66
C ILE A 224 7.35 3.08 -10.20
N GLU A 225 8.38 3.17 -9.36
CA GLU A 225 8.25 3.28 -7.92
C GLU A 225 8.48 4.75 -7.55
N ALA A 226 7.38 5.47 -7.29
CA ALA A 226 7.43 6.90 -7.03
C ALA A 226 7.37 7.21 -5.54
N GLU A 227 8.33 8.01 -5.09
CA GLU A 227 8.40 8.58 -3.76
C GLU A 227 8.38 10.10 -3.82
N SER A 228 7.95 10.75 -2.74
CA SER A 228 7.99 12.21 -2.62
C SER A 228 8.65 12.65 -1.33
N ALA A 229 9.38 13.75 -1.37
CA ALA A 229 10.05 14.30 -0.20
C ALA A 229 10.12 15.84 -0.20
N GLY A 230 10.52 16.36 0.96
CA GLY A 230 10.70 17.77 1.27
C GLY A 230 12.10 18.04 1.76
N SER A 231 12.73 19.12 1.31
CA SER A 231 13.97 19.61 1.94
C SER A 231 13.70 20.22 3.32
N GLU A 232 12.54 20.85 3.48
CA GLU A 232 12.03 21.43 4.73
C GLU A 232 10.57 20.99 4.92
N PRO A 233 10.30 19.71 5.26
CA PRO A 233 8.94 19.16 5.26
C PRO A 233 7.98 19.94 6.17
N ALA A 234 6.79 20.27 5.64
CA ALA A 234 5.71 20.86 6.43
C ALA A 234 5.08 19.84 7.40
N GLN A 235 4.23 20.30 8.31
CA GLN A 235 3.52 19.41 9.24
C GLN A 235 2.38 18.61 8.59
N ALA A 236 1.78 19.16 7.53
CA ALA A 236 0.65 18.56 6.83
C ALA A 236 0.71 18.88 5.34
N VAL A 237 0.02 18.08 4.54
CA VAL A 237 -0.19 18.40 3.13
C VAL A 237 -1.11 19.62 2.99
N ASN A 238 -0.99 20.32 1.87
CA ASN A 238 -1.78 21.52 1.63
C ASN A 238 -3.25 21.16 1.31
N PRO A 239 -4.25 21.74 2.00
CA PRO A 239 -5.67 21.43 1.75
C PRO A 239 -6.13 21.69 0.31
N PHE A 240 -5.64 22.76 -0.32
CA PHE A 240 -5.96 23.03 -1.72
C PHE A 240 -5.36 21.99 -2.67
N MET A 241 -4.20 21.41 -2.33
CA MET A 241 -3.65 20.29 -3.11
C MET A 241 -4.60 19.09 -3.04
N GLU A 242 -5.07 18.73 -1.84
CA GLU A 242 -6.01 17.62 -1.69
C GLU A 242 -7.32 17.87 -2.45
N GLU A 243 -7.84 19.10 -2.39
CA GLU A 243 -9.07 19.49 -3.09
C GLU A 243 -8.92 19.37 -4.60
N VAL A 244 -7.86 19.94 -5.20
CA VAL A 244 -7.69 19.86 -6.66
C VAL A 244 -7.35 18.44 -7.15
N MET A 245 -6.74 17.60 -6.31
CA MET A 245 -6.52 16.19 -6.65
C MET A 245 -7.82 15.39 -6.58
N ARG A 246 -8.69 15.71 -5.61
CA ARG A 246 -10.05 15.16 -5.51
C ARG A 246 -10.91 15.50 -6.72
N GLU A 247 -10.80 16.71 -7.27
CA GLU A 247 -11.46 17.08 -8.55
C GLU A 247 -11.05 16.16 -9.72
N ARG A 248 -9.86 15.55 -9.67
CA ARG A 248 -9.38 14.56 -10.65
C ARG A 248 -9.72 13.12 -10.26
N GLY A 249 -10.48 12.91 -9.19
CA GLY A 249 -10.80 11.60 -8.65
C GLY A 249 -9.60 10.89 -8.03
N ILE A 250 -8.54 11.62 -7.65
CA ILE A 250 -7.35 11.05 -7.02
C ILE A 250 -7.41 11.28 -5.52
N ASP A 251 -7.28 10.18 -4.78
CA ASP A 251 -7.36 10.20 -3.33
C ASP A 251 -5.99 10.43 -2.70
N MET A 252 -5.82 11.58 -2.04
CA MET A 252 -4.59 11.98 -1.35
C MET A 252 -4.60 11.72 0.16
N ALA A 253 -5.66 11.08 0.71
CA ALA A 253 -5.70 10.83 2.14
C ALA A 253 -4.55 9.94 2.61
N PHE A 254 -4.18 10.13 3.88
CA PHE A 254 -3.09 9.43 4.57
C PHE A 254 -1.68 9.76 4.04
N CYS A 255 -1.56 10.64 3.03
CA CYS A 255 -0.29 11.25 2.65
C CYS A 255 0.20 12.19 3.75
N LYS A 256 1.51 12.18 4.00
CA LYS A 256 2.17 13.10 4.94
C LYS A 256 3.43 13.65 4.28
N PRO A 257 3.77 14.93 4.52
CA PRO A 257 5.09 15.42 4.19
C PRO A 257 6.16 14.63 4.93
N LYS A 258 7.27 14.34 4.26
CA LYS A 258 8.41 13.61 4.83
C LYS A 258 9.73 14.12 4.30
N SER A 259 10.79 13.90 5.07
CA SER A 259 12.15 14.29 4.68
C SER A 259 12.69 13.42 3.55
N ILE A 260 13.72 13.92 2.86
CA ILE A 260 14.44 13.16 1.82
C ILE A 260 15.06 11.88 2.41
N GLU A 261 15.57 11.94 3.63
CA GLU A 261 16.11 10.78 4.35
C GLU A 261 15.03 9.72 4.59
N GLU A 262 13.86 10.14 5.07
CA GLU A 262 12.73 9.21 5.30
C GLU A 262 12.26 8.57 3.99
N ALA A 263 12.12 9.36 2.93
CA ALA A 263 11.67 8.87 1.62
C ALA A 263 12.66 7.90 0.96
N THR A 264 13.95 7.95 1.31
CA THR A 264 15.01 7.14 0.69
C THR A 264 15.57 6.04 1.59
N ARG A 265 15.02 5.86 2.79
CA ARG A 265 15.42 4.84 3.76
C ARG A 265 15.44 3.42 3.20
N HIS A 266 14.54 3.12 2.24
CA HIS A 266 14.37 1.78 1.67
C HIS A 266 14.89 1.65 0.23
N GLY A 267 15.75 2.59 -0.19
CA GLY A 267 16.48 2.49 -1.43
C GLY A 267 16.77 3.83 -2.08
N LYS A 268 17.82 3.85 -2.91
CA LYS A 268 18.24 5.04 -3.64
C LYS A 268 17.40 5.22 -4.91
N PRO A 269 17.03 6.46 -5.28
CA PRO A 269 16.36 6.73 -6.54
C PRO A 269 17.31 6.56 -7.73
N ALA A 270 16.77 6.14 -8.88
CA ALA A 270 17.47 6.18 -10.16
C ALA A 270 17.28 7.53 -10.87
N LEU A 271 16.23 8.28 -10.52
CA LEU A 271 15.95 9.62 -11.02
C LEU A 271 15.42 10.49 -9.88
N VAL A 272 15.98 11.69 -9.75
CA VAL A 272 15.51 12.74 -8.85
C VAL A 272 14.92 13.87 -9.68
N ILE A 273 13.69 14.26 -9.36
CA ILE A 273 12.99 15.37 -10.00
C ILE A 273 12.78 16.44 -8.95
N SER A 274 13.52 17.53 -9.07
CA SER A 274 13.37 18.72 -8.24
C SER A 274 12.30 19.65 -8.84
N MET A 275 11.49 20.23 -7.97
CA MET A 275 10.49 21.25 -8.27
C MET A 275 10.69 22.42 -7.32
N GLY A 276 11.77 23.17 -7.52
CA GLY A 276 12.10 24.36 -6.73
C GLY A 276 12.86 24.12 -5.42
N CYS A 277 13.64 23.02 -5.31
CA CYS A 277 14.52 22.76 -4.15
C CYS A 277 15.99 23.16 -4.39
N GLU A 278 16.28 24.02 -5.37
CA GLU A 278 17.53 24.16 -6.16
C GLU A 278 18.90 24.01 -5.44
N LYS A 279 18.99 24.15 -4.10
CA LYS A 279 20.23 23.99 -3.33
C LYS A 279 20.19 23.00 -2.15
N ALA A 280 19.06 22.35 -1.87
CA ALA A 280 18.88 21.51 -0.69
C ALA A 280 18.75 20.00 -0.98
N CYS A 281 18.70 19.61 -2.25
CA CYS A 281 18.55 18.22 -2.64
C CYS A 281 19.91 17.47 -2.63
N PRO A 282 20.08 16.38 -1.85
CA PRO A 282 21.35 15.68 -1.73
C PRO A 282 21.73 14.96 -3.03
N VAL A 283 23.03 14.75 -3.21
CA VAL A 283 23.58 13.98 -4.34
C VAL A 283 23.44 12.48 -4.07
N PHE A 284 22.75 11.77 -4.97
CA PHE A 284 22.60 10.32 -5.00
C PHE A 284 23.49 9.77 -6.12
N PRO A 285 24.62 9.11 -5.80
CA PRO A 285 25.51 8.57 -6.81
C PRO A 285 24.78 7.64 -7.79
N GLY A 286 24.94 7.89 -9.09
CA GLY A 286 24.30 7.12 -10.16
C GLY A 286 22.85 7.50 -10.48
N ALA A 287 22.24 8.44 -9.75
CA ALA A 287 20.91 8.95 -10.07
C ALA A 287 21.00 10.06 -11.14
N ALA A 288 20.07 10.06 -12.09
CA ALA A 288 19.86 11.18 -12.99
C ALA A 288 19.08 12.29 -12.28
N TYR A 289 19.30 13.54 -12.67
CA TYR A 289 18.64 14.72 -12.08
C TYR A 289 17.89 15.51 -13.14
N GLN A 290 16.69 15.95 -12.81
CA GLN A 290 15.89 16.87 -13.62
C GLN A 290 15.33 17.97 -12.74
N GLU A 291 15.40 19.22 -13.21
CA GLU A 291 14.68 20.34 -12.60
C GLU A 291 13.41 20.60 -13.42
N TRP A 292 12.28 20.63 -12.73
CA TRP A 292 11.00 21.04 -13.31
C TRP A 292 10.64 22.41 -12.76
N SER A 293 10.79 23.44 -13.59
CA SER A 293 10.33 24.79 -13.29
C SER A 293 8.80 24.84 -13.29
N VAL A 294 8.20 24.43 -12.17
CA VAL A 294 6.77 24.52 -11.89
C VAL A 294 6.56 25.72 -10.96
N SER A 295 5.75 26.68 -11.41
CA SER A 295 5.50 27.91 -10.68
C SER A 295 5.14 27.63 -9.21
N ASP A 296 5.70 28.42 -8.30
CA ASP A 296 5.34 28.33 -6.90
C ASP A 296 3.89 28.80 -6.72
N PRO A 297 3.02 28.05 -6.01
CA PRO A 297 1.65 28.46 -5.78
C PRO A 297 1.51 29.79 -5.04
N GLY A 298 2.55 30.31 -4.39
CA GLY A 298 2.58 31.66 -3.79
C GLY A 298 1.49 31.94 -2.74
N GLY A 299 0.74 30.91 -2.34
CA GLY A 299 -0.39 30.97 -1.43
C GLY A 299 -1.59 31.79 -1.96
N LYS A 300 -2.70 31.08 -2.26
CA LYS A 300 -4.08 31.34 -1.79
C LYS A 300 -5.21 31.24 -2.83
N GLN A 301 -4.93 31.13 -4.13
CA GLN A 301 -6.00 30.90 -5.12
C GLN A 301 -5.99 29.45 -5.60
N ILE A 302 -7.12 28.77 -5.38
CA ILE A 302 -7.33 27.38 -5.83
C ILE A 302 -7.13 27.23 -7.34
N GLU A 303 -7.38 28.30 -8.11
CA GLU A 303 -7.13 28.38 -9.56
C GLU A 303 -5.65 28.19 -9.91
N VAL A 304 -4.73 28.76 -9.11
CA VAL A 304 -3.29 28.57 -9.30
C VAL A 304 -2.92 27.10 -9.01
N MET A 305 -3.52 26.52 -7.97
CA MET A 305 -3.29 25.11 -7.63
C MET A 305 -3.81 24.16 -8.72
N ARG A 306 -4.94 24.46 -9.37
CA ARG A 306 -5.45 23.71 -10.53
C ARG A 306 -4.49 23.76 -11.71
N LYS A 307 -3.92 24.94 -12.03
CA LYS A 307 -2.91 25.10 -13.08
C LYS A 307 -1.64 24.29 -12.79
N ILE A 308 -1.15 24.34 -11.54
CA ILE A 308 0.01 23.55 -11.11
C ILE A 308 -0.28 22.05 -11.25
N ARG A 309 -1.44 21.59 -10.79
CA ARG A 309 -1.87 20.19 -10.95
C ARG A 309 -1.84 19.76 -12.41
N GLU A 310 -2.38 20.58 -13.31
CA GLU A 310 -2.40 20.30 -14.75
C GLU A 310 -1.00 20.23 -15.36
N GLU A 311 -0.13 21.18 -15.02
CA GLU A 311 1.26 21.17 -15.47
C GLU A 311 2.00 19.91 -14.96
N VAL A 312 1.87 19.61 -13.67
CA VAL A 312 2.50 18.43 -13.04
C VAL A 312 1.96 17.14 -13.68
N GLU A 313 0.65 17.01 -13.90
CA GLU A 313 0.07 15.84 -14.55
C GLU A 313 0.64 15.65 -15.97
N GLN A 314 0.74 16.73 -16.75
CA GLN A 314 1.29 16.68 -18.11
C GLN A 314 2.77 16.26 -18.11
N ARG A 315 3.59 16.82 -17.22
CA ARG A 315 5.01 16.45 -17.08
C ARG A 315 5.17 14.99 -16.68
N VAL A 316 4.39 14.53 -15.71
CA VAL A 316 4.38 13.13 -15.28
C VAL A 316 3.96 12.20 -16.42
N ARG A 317 2.94 12.55 -17.22
CA ARG A 317 2.54 11.74 -18.38
C ARG A 317 3.63 11.63 -19.44
N ARG A 318 4.38 12.71 -19.69
CA ARG A 318 5.54 12.67 -20.60
C ARG A 318 6.65 11.79 -20.03
N LEU A 319 6.93 11.92 -18.73
CA LEU A 319 7.90 11.09 -18.02
C LEU A 319 7.52 9.61 -18.08
N THR A 320 6.26 9.26 -17.81
CA THR A 320 5.79 7.88 -17.85
C THR A 320 5.75 7.31 -19.25
N ALA A 321 5.55 8.13 -20.29
CA ALA A 321 5.63 7.67 -21.68
C ALA A 321 7.08 7.38 -22.14
N ALA A 322 8.08 7.97 -21.49
CA ALA A 322 9.49 7.83 -21.85
C ALA A 322 10.24 6.70 -21.10
N ILE A 323 9.57 6.01 -20.16
CA ILE A 323 10.13 4.91 -19.34
C ILE A 323 9.65 3.57 -19.89
#